data_AF-A0A0C2G222-F1
#
_entry.id   AF-A0A0C2G222-F1
#
_cell.length_a   1.000
_cell.length_b   1.000
_cell.length_c   1.000
_cell.angle_alpha   90.00
_cell.angle_beta   90.00
_cell.angle_gamma   90.00
#
_symmetry.space_group_name_H-M   'P 1'
#
loop_
_entity.id
_entity.type
_entity.pdbx_description
1 polymer ?
#
loop_
_entity_poly.entity_id
_entity_poly.type
_entity_poly.pdbx_seq_one_letter_code
_entity_poly.pdbx_strand_id
1 'polypeptide(L)'
;VSYNDEGLNALLFTAQEDMRQALNNLQCTVSAYEFVSAENVLKVCDEPHPELMANMLKLCAEQNVLEAAQIVHDFYRMGYSPEDIVANMFRVSKTVSLLEYVKMEFKKV
;
A
#
# COMPACT_ATOMS: atom_id res chain seq x y z
N VAL A 1 9.83 -23.33 -1.56
CA VAL A 1 9.16 -22.00 -1.62
C VAL A 1 9.74 -21.27 -2.81
N SER A 2 8.91 -21.01 -3.81
CA SER A 2 9.32 -20.25 -5.00
C SER A 2 8.89 -18.79 -4.80
N TYR A 3 9.80 -17.85 -5.03
CA TYR A 3 9.58 -16.43 -4.77
C TYR A 3 10.31 -15.56 -5.79
N ASN A 4 9.87 -14.30 -5.95
CA ASN A 4 10.60 -13.25 -6.65
C ASN A 4 10.96 -12.10 -5.70
N ASP A 5 11.92 -11.26 -6.08
CA ASP A 5 12.39 -10.14 -5.26
C ASP A 5 11.28 -9.13 -4.97
N GLU A 6 10.36 -8.92 -5.92
CA GLU A 6 9.19 -8.06 -5.74
C GLU A 6 8.23 -8.59 -4.65
N GLY A 7 8.02 -9.90 -4.58
CA GLY A 7 7.22 -10.55 -3.54
C GLY A 7 7.86 -10.45 -2.17
N LEU A 8 9.19 -10.55 -2.07
CA LEU A 8 9.90 -10.32 -0.82
C LEU A 8 9.80 -8.85 -0.37
N ASN A 9 9.91 -7.90 -1.30
CA ASN A 9 9.71 -6.48 -1.00
C ASN A 9 8.27 -6.19 -0.56
N ALA A 10 7.27 -6.82 -1.18
CA ALA A 10 5.88 -6.70 -0.75
C ALA A 10 5.67 -7.28 0.65
N LEU A 11 6.29 -8.42 0.99
CA LEU A 11 6.23 -9.00 2.33
C LEU A 11 6.86 -8.08 3.38
N LEU A 12 8.03 -7.50 3.08
CA LEU A 12 8.67 -6.52 3.95
C LEU A 12 7.79 -5.27 4.13
N PHE A 13 7.16 -4.82 3.05
CA PHE A 13 6.23 -3.70 3.09
C PHE A 13 5.04 -4.00 4.00
N THR A 14 4.37 -5.14 3.84
CA THR A 14 3.18 -5.52 4.63
C THR A 14 3.49 -5.93 6.07
N ALA A 15 4.72 -6.37 6.36
CA ALA A 15 5.12 -6.80 7.69
C ALA A 15 5.39 -5.66 8.68
N GLN A 16 5.58 -4.42 8.21
CA GLN A 16 5.78 -3.23 9.06
C GLN A 16 6.86 -3.41 10.16
N GLU A 17 7.99 -4.03 9.80
CA GLU A 17 9.12 -4.35 10.71
C GLU A 17 8.81 -5.40 11.80
N ASP A 18 7.62 -6.02 11.79
CA ASP A 18 7.29 -7.17 12.64
C ASP A 18 7.63 -8.50 11.93
N MET A 19 8.68 -9.16 12.42
CA MET A 19 9.10 -10.47 11.89
C MET A 19 8.04 -11.57 12.05
N ARG A 20 7.16 -11.49 13.06
CA ARG A 20 6.07 -12.45 13.24
C ARG A 20 5.02 -12.25 12.15
N GLN A 21 4.68 -11.01 11.85
CA GLN A 21 3.74 -10.69 10.78
C GLN A 21 4.31 -11.09 9.42
N ALA A 22 5.60 -10.86 9.18
CA ALA A 22 6.28 -11.30 7.96
C ALA A 22 6.15 -12.82 7.72
N LEU A 23 6.38 -13.62 8.77
CA LEU A 23 6.25 -15.08 8.69
C LEU A 23 4.81 -15.54 8.45
N ASN A 24 3.84 -14.90 9.12
CA ASN A 24 2.42 -15.19 8.92
C ASN A 24 2.00 -14.89 7.47
N ASN A 25 2.33 -13.71 6.97
CA ASN A 25 2.01 -13.29 5.60
C ASN A 25 2.65 -14.24 4.57
N LEU A 26 3.91 -14.64 4.80
CA LEU A 26 4.61 -15.61 3.96
C LEU A 26 3.91 -16.96 3.96
N GLN A 27 3.57 -17.49 5.15
CA GLN A 27 2.88 -18.78 5.27
C GLN A 27 1.53 -18.76 4.57
N CYS A 28 0.73 -17.71 4.77
CA CYS A 28 -0.57 -17.55 4.10
C CYS A 28 -0.41 -17.47 2.58
N THR A 29 0.59 -16.73 2.08
CA THR A 29 0.85 -16.60 0.64
C THR A 29 1.25 -17.93 0.01
N VAL A 30 2.14 -18.67 0.67
CA VAL A 30 2.59 -19.99 0.19
C VAL A 30 1.46 -21.01 0.24
N SER A 31 0.63 -21.00 1.29
CA SER A 31 -0.53 -21.91 1.41
C SER A 31 -1.62 -21.62 0.38
N ALA A 32 -1.78 -20.37 -0.06
CA ALA A 32 -2.82 -19.98 -1.01
C ALA A 32 -2.40 -20.13 -2.48
N TYR A 33 -1.15 -19.82 -2.81
CA TYR A 33 -0.71 -19.66 -4.21
C TYR A 33 0.58 -20.41 -4.57
N GLU A 34 1.25 -21.07 -3.62
CA GLU A 34 2.54 -21.80 -3.78
C GLU A 34 3.74 -20.97 -4.29
N PHE A 35 3.49 -19.76 -4.82
CA PHE A 35 4.46 -18.80 -5.34
C PHE A 35 4.28 -17.42 -4.68
N VAL A 36 5.38 -16.88 -4.16
CA VAL A 36 5.41 -15.58 -3.49
C VAL A 36 5.74 -14.48 -4.52
N SER A 37 4.69 -13.82 -5.02
CA SER A 37 4.75 -12.62 -5.85
C SER A 37 4.17 -11.41 -5.14
N ALA A 38 4.49 -10.19 -5.58
CA ALA A 38 3.91 -8.97 -5.01
C ALA A 38 2.38 -8.96 -5.08
N GLU A 39 1.81 -9.42 -6.21
CA GLU A 39 0.37 -9.52 -6.40
C GLU A 39 -0.27 -10.50 -5.40
N ASN A 40 0.33 -11.68 -5.21
CA ASN A 40 -0.21 -12.69 -4.29
C ASN A 40 -0.10 -12.23 -2.84
N VAL A 41 1.00 -11.58 -2.46
CA VAL A 41 1.19 -11.06 -1.11
C VAL A 41 0.17 -9.97 -0.80
N LEU A 42 -0.03 -9.01 -1.72
CA LEU A 42 -0.99 -7.92 -1.53
C LEU A 42 -2.44 -8.42 -1.46
N LYS A 43 -2.78 -9.45 -2.26
CA LYS A 43 -4.10 -10.11 -2.20
C LYS A 43 -4.35 -10.83 -0.88
N VAL A 44 -3.33 -11.50 -0.33
CA VAL A 44 -3.48 -12.26 0.92
C VAL A 44 -3.48 -11.36 2.15
N CYS A 45 -2.75 -10.25 2.09
CA CYS A 45 -2.65 -9.30 3.19
C CYS A 45 -3.79 -8.27 3.22
N ASP A 46 -4.71 -8.28 2.24
CA ASP A 46 -5.75 -7.26 2.05
C ASP A 46 -5.18 -5.84 2.18
N GLU A 47 -4.11 -5.55 1.44
CA GLU A 47 -3.47 -4.24 1.44
C GLU A 47 -3.71 -3.53 0.10
N PRO A 48 -4.15 -2.26 0.10
CA PRO A 48 -4.39 -1.50 -1.11
C PRO A 48 -3.11 -1.34 -1.94
N HIS A 49 -3.22 -1.45 -3.27
CA HIS A 49 -2.08 -1.30 -4.17
C HIS A 49 -1.40 0.07 -3.99
N PRO A 50 -0.11 0.11 -3.57
CA PRO A 50 0.59 1.36 -3.25
C PRO A 50 0.64 2.35 -4.42
N GLU A 51 0.63 1.86 -5.66
CA GLU A 51 0.65 2.69 -6.87
C GLU A 51 -0.60 3.55 -7.02
N LEU A 52 -1.78 3.00 -6.74
CA LEU A 52 -3.04 3.74 -6.81
C LEU A 52 -3.07 4.86 -5.76
N MET A 53 -2.58 4.57 -4.54
CA MET A 53 -2.46 5.55 -3.47
C MET A 53 -1.43 6.65 -3.82
N ALA A 54 -0.31 6.27 -4.45
CA ALA A 54 0.70 7.23 -4.91
C ALA A 54 0.16 8.16 -6.01
N ASN A 55 -0.66 7.61 -6.91
CA ASN A 55 -1.33 8.40 -7.95
C ASN A 55 -2.34 9.37 -7.34
N MET A 56 -3.11 8.93 -6.34
CA MET A 56 -4.02 9.83 -5.60
C MET A 56 -3.27 11.02 -4.98
N LEU A 57 -2.12 10.79 -4.35
CA LEU A 57 -1.30 11.86 -3.78
C LEU A 57 -0.73 12.82 -4.84
N LYS A 58 -0.39 12.33 -6.03
CA LYS A 58 0.05 13.17 -7.16
C LYS A 58 -1.10 14.04 -7.68
N LEU A 59 -2.29 13.47 -7.86
CA LEU A 59 -3.49 14.21 -8.28
C LEU A 59 -3.87 15.30 -7.27
N CYS A 60 -3.74 15.02 -5.97
CA CYS A 60 -3.87 16.02 -4.92
C CYS A 60 -2.85 17.17 -5.06
N ALA A 61 -1.60 16.87 -5.39
CA ALA A 61 -0.57 17.88 -5.63
C ALA A 61 -0.83 18.73 -6.89
N GLU A 62 -1.49 18.15 -7.89
CA GLU A 62 -1.92 18.82 -9.13
C GLU A 62 -3.26 19.57 -8.99
N GLN A 63 -3.83 19.59 -7.78
CA GLN A 63 -5.15 20.18 -7.46
C GLN A 63 -6.35 19.48 -8.17
N ASN A 64 -6.17 18.25 -8.65
CA ASN A 64 -7.24 17.44 -9.22
C ASN A 64 -7.96 16.62 -8.14
N VAL A 65 -8.80 17.31 -7.36
CA VAL A 65 -9.48 16.73 -6.18
C VAL A 65 -10.54 15.69 -6.55
N LEU A 66 -11.22 15.86 -7.69
CA LEU A 66 -12.30 14.94 -8.11
C LEU A 66 -11.75 13.55 -8.43
N GLU A 67 -10.68 13.47 -9.21
CA GLU A 67 -10.06 12.18 -9.54
C GLU A 67 -9.40 11.53 -8.32
N ALA A 68 -8.75 12.33 -7.46
CA ALA A 68 -8.22 11.83 -6.20
C ALA A 68 -9.30 11.25 -5.28
N ALA A 69 -10.46 11.92 -5.17
CA ALA A 69 -11.60 11.46 -4.39
C ALA A 69 -12.20 10.17 -4.94
N GLN A 70 -12.21 9.99 -6.27
CA GLN A 70 -12.67 8.74 -6.90
C GLN A 70 -11.79 7.55 -6.47
N ILE A 71 -10.47 7.71 -6.42
CA ILE A 71 -9.56 6.64 -5.98
C ILE A 71 -9.83 6.25 -4.52
N VAL A 72 -10.03 7.23 -3.63
CA VAL A 72 -10.38 6.97 -2.22
C VAL A 72 -11.74 6.26 -2.13
N HIS A 73 -12.71 6.68 -2.95
CA HIS A 73 -14.01 6.03 -3.02
C HIS A 73 -13.91 4.58 -3.51
N ASP A 74 -13.05 4.30 -4.49
CA ASP A 74 -12.82 2.96 -4.99
C ASP A 74 -12.22 2.05 -3.90
N PHE A 75 -11.26 2.54 -3.10
CA PHE A 75 -10.77 1.80 -1.93
C PHE A 75 -11.88 1.50 -0.92
N TYR A 76 -12.74 2.47 -0.63
CA TYR A 76 -13.88 2.24 0.26
C TYR A 76 -14.85 1.19 -0.31
N ARG A 77 -15.11 1.20 -1.62
CA ARG A 77 -15.95 0.19 -2.29
C ARG A 77 -15.32 -1.20 -2.34
N MET A 78 -13.99 -1.29 -2.29
CA MET A 78 -13.26 -2.55 -2.17
C MET A 78 -13.34 -3.16 -0.75
N GLY A 79 -13.90 -2.42 0.22
CA GLY A 79 -14.12 -2.91 1.58
C GLY A 79 -13.01 -2.58 2.57
N TYR A 80 -12.04 -1.74 2.19
CA TYR A 80 -11.00 -1.27 3.11
C TYR A 80 -11.58 -0.34 4.16
N SER A 81 -11.12 -0.47 5.40
CA SER A 81 -11.54 0.42 6.49
C SER A 81 -10.98 1.84 6.27
N PRO A 82 -11.68 2.90 6.72
CA PRO A 82 -11.16 4.26 6.70
C PRO A 82 -9.80 4.38 7.40
N GLU A 83 -9.60 3.64 8.49
CA GLU A 83 -8.35 3.59 9.25
C GLU A 83 -7.20 3.03 8.40
N ASP A 84 -7.43 1.93 7.67
CA ASP A 84 -6.42 1.33 6.79
C ASP A 84 -6.07 2.22 5.60
N ILE A 85 -7.07 2.92 5.05
CA ILE A 85 -6.88 3.88 3.95
C ILE A 85 -5.96 5.02 4.42
N VAL A 86 -6.22 5.59 5.60
CA VAL A 86 -5.40 6.67 6.17
C VAL A 86 -4.00 6.20 6.51
N ALA A 87 -3.86 5.01 7.11
CA ALA A 87 -2.55 4.43 7.43
C ALA A 87 -1.70 4.22 6.18
N ASN A 88 -2.30 3.68 5.11
CA ASN A 88 -1.64 3.48 3.84
C ASN A 88 -1.30 4.78 3.11
N MET A 89 -2.19 5.77 3.15
CA MET A 89 -1.89 7.11 2.63
C MET A 89 -0.64 7.70 3.29
N PHE A 90 -0.52 7.58 4.62
CA PHE A 90 0.65 8.07 5.34
C PHE A 90 1.93 7.30 4.98
N ARG A 91 1.85 5.98 4.82
CA ARG A 91 2.98 5.14 4.37
C ARG A 91 3.47 5.56 2.99
N VAL A 92 2.57 5.70 2.02
CA VAL A 92 2.91 6.04 0.63
C VAL A 92 3.38 7.48 0.49
N SER A 93 2.93 8.40 1.36
CA SER A 93 3.45 9.77 1.41
C SER A 93 4.96 9.86 1.68
N LYS A 94 5.57 8.84 2.31
CA LYS A 94 7.01 8.78 2.56
C LYS A 94 7.81 8.41 1.32
N THR A 95 7.25 7.58 0.44
CA THR A 95 7.92 7.04 -0.74
C THR A 95 7.58 7.78 -2.04
N VAL A 96 6.48 8.54 -2.07
CA VAL A 96 6.06 9.30 -3.26
C VAL A 96 7.14 10.29 -3.72
N SER A 97 7.30 10.51 -5.01
CA SER A 97 8.28 11.43 -5.59
C SER A 97 7.72 12.86 -5.76
N LEU A 98 7.36 13.50 -4.64
CA LEU A 98 6.92 14.91 -4.60
C LEU A 98 8.00 15.84 -4.04
N LEU A 99 7.83 17.16 -4.25
CA LEU A 99 8.65 18.21 -3.61
C LEU A 99 8.61 18.06 -2.08
N GLU A 100 9.76 18.15 -1.43
CA GLU A 100 9.87 17.89 0.03
C GLU A 100 8.98 18.81 0.86
N TYR A 101 8.84 20.09 0.46
CA TYR A 101 7.91 21.02 1.09
C TYR A 101 6.47 20.51 1.09
N VAL A 102 6.00 19.98 -0.05
CA VAL A 102 4.63 19.46 -0.20
C VAL A 102 4.45 18.16 0.61
N LYS A 103 5.47 17.30 0.64
CA LYS A 103 5.45 16.10 1.49
C LYS A 103 5.35 16.42 2.97
N MET A 104 6.04 17.46 3.43
CA MET A 104 6.01 17.88 4.83
C MET A 104 4.63 18.40 5.22
N GLU A 105 3.94 19.12 4.33
CA GLU A 105 2.55 19.53 4.57
C GLU A 105 1.60 18.32 4.63
N PHE A 106 1.78 17.30 3.78
CA PHE A 106 0.98 16.06 3.87
C PHE A 106 1.23 15.23 5.14
N LYS A 107 2.41 15.37 5.75
CA LYS A 107 2.79 14.66 6.98
C LYS A 107 2.47 15.43 8.26
N LYS A 108 1.97 16.68 8.15
CA LYS A 108 1.53 17.45 9.32
C LYS A 108 0.28 16.79 9.92
N VAL A 109 0.51 16.11 11.04
CA VAL A 109 -0.51 15.71 12.01
C VAL A 109 -0.16 16.42 13.32
#